data_AF-A0A831K607-F1
#
_entry.id   AF-A0A831K607-F1
#
_cell.length_a   1.000
_cell.length_b   1.000
_cell.length_c   1.000
_cell.angle_alpha   90.00
_cell.angle_beta   90.00
_cell.angle_gamma   90.00
#
_symmetry.space_group_name_H-M   'P 1'
#
loop_
_entity.id
_entity.type
_entity.pdbx_description
1 polymer ?
#
loop_
_entity_poly.entity_id
_entity_poly.type
_entity_poly.pdbx_seq_one_letter_code
_entity_poly.pdbx_strand_id
1 'polypeptide(L)'
;IKIVEKAIAINRPDPKNALDVLAKVGGFEIGGIAGLIIGAAAHRKPVVVDGLISTAGALIASSLEPFVRDYIICAHRSVEPAHRFMHERLGKKPLLDLNMRLGEGTGAALAMNVVEAAAAVLSEVATFADAGVTGSPAEA
;
A
#
# COMPACT_ATOMS: atom_id res chain seq x y z
N ILE A 1 24.56 2.27 -2.60
CA ILE A 1 24.36 0.93 -3.23
C ILE A 1 25.29 -0.16 -2.68
N LYS A 2 26.62 0.07 -2.51
CA LYS A 2 27.60 -0.94 -2.04
C LYS A 2 27.20 -1.74 -0.79
N ILE A 3 26.57 -1.11 0.21
CA ILE A 3 26.13 -1.80 1.42
C ILE A 3 24.98 -2.78 1.14
N VAL A 4 24.03 -2.40 0.28
CA VAL A 4 22.91 -3.28 -0.13
C VAL A 4 23.45 -4.48 -0.91
N GLU A 5 24.36 -4.26 -1.84
CA GLU A 5 25.02 -5.33 -2.61
C GLU A 5 25.77 -6.29 -1.68
N LYS A 6 26.54 -5.76 -0.72
CA LYS A 6 27.26 -6.56 0.27
C LYS A 6 26.31 -7.38 1.14
N ALA A 7 25.22 -6.79 1.62
CA ALA A 7 24.23 -7.49 2.45
C ALA A 7 23.58 -8.66 1.69
N ILE A 8 23.23 -8.47 0.42
CA ILE A 8 22.68 -9.52 -0.44
C ILE A 8 23.74 -10.60 -0.71
N ALA A 9 24.97 -10.23 -1.04
CA ALA A 9 26.03 -11.19 -1.36
C ALA A 9 26.42 -12.09 -0.17
N ILE A 10 26.45 -11.52 1.04
CA ILE A 10 26.78 -12.25 2.27
C ILE A 10 25.62 -13.19 2.66
N ASN A 11 24.39 -12.66 2.70
CA ASN A 11 23.27 -13.41 3.26
C ASN A 11 22.57 -14.33 2.26
N ARG A 12 22.70 -14.05 0.96
CA ARG A 12 22.08 -14.80 -0.14
C ARG A 12 20.58 -15.10 0.13
N PRO A 13 19.74 -14.05 0.25
CA PRO A 13 18.31 -14.26 0.46
C PRO A 13 17.68 -14.93 -0.77
N ASP A 14 16.82 -15.92 -0.55
CA ASP A 14 16.03 -16.55 -1.60
C ASP A 14 14.86 -15.62 -1.97
N PRO A 15 14.85 -15.03 -3.19
CA PRO A 15 13.79 -14.12 -3.60
C PRO A 15 12.40 -14.77 -3.71
N LYS A 16 12.31 -16.11 -3.68
CA LYS A 16 11.05 -16.85 -3.67
C LYS A 16 10.53 -17.12 -2.26
N ASN A 17 11.31 -16.85 -1.22
CA ASN A 17 10.95 -17.03 0.17
C ASN A 17 10.98 -15.68 0.90
N ALA A 18 9.81 -15.05 1.05
CA ALA A 18 9.71 -13.73 1.65
C ALA A 18 10.14 -13.68 3.13
N LEU A 19 9.95 -14.77 3.91
CA LEU A 19 10.46 -14.84 5.27
C LEU A 19 12.00 -14.89 5.29
N ASP A 20 12.62 -15.63 4.37
CA ASP A 20 14.08 -15.67 4.23
C ASP A 20 14.65 -14.30 3.86
N VAL A 21 14.02 -13.58 2.92
CA VAL A 21 14.37 -12.19 2.58
C VAL A 21 14.28 -11.28 3.81
N LEU A 22 13.15 -11.31 4.52
CA LEU A 22 12.91 -10.48 5.70
C LEU A 22 13.96 -10.77 6.79
N ALA A 23 14.22 -12.05 7.08
CA ALA A 23 15.14 -12.46 8.14
C ALA A 23 16.60 -12.08 7.85
N LYS A 24 17.01 -12.09 6.58
CA LYS A 24 18.41 -11.87 6.18
C LYS A 24 18.76 -10.42 5.89
N VAL A 25 17.85 -9.68 5.28
CA VAL A 25 18.14 -8.32 4.77
C VAL A 25 17.00 -7.32 5.02
N GLY A 26 16.00 -7.69 5.81
CA GLY A 26 14.93 -6.81 6.25
C GLY A 26 15.25 -6.13 7.59
N GLY A 27 14.20 -5.84 8.36
CA GLY A 27 14.28 -5.24 9.69
C GLY A 27 13.02 -5.56 10.50
N PHE A 28 13.11 -5.41 11.83
CA PHE A 28 12.00 -5.74 12.72
C PHE A 28 10.73 -4.94 12.42
N GLU A 29 10.86 -3.65 12.08
CA GLU A 29 9.73 -2.80 11.70
C GLU A 29 9.03 -3.28 10.42
N ILE A 30 9.79 -3.73 9.42
CA ILE A 30 9.25 -4.27 8.16
C ILE A 30 8.45 -5.55 8.45
N GLY A 31 8.99 -6.40 9.32
CA GLY A 31 8.29 -7.61 9.79
C GLY A 31 7.01 -7.29 10.57
N GLY A 32 7.07 -6.30 11.45
CA GLY A 32 5.90 -5.80 12.20
C GLY A 32 4.81 -5.27 11.27
N ILE A 33 5.17 -4.48 10.27
CA ILE A 33 4.23 -3.96 9.27
C ILE A 33 3.64 -5.10 8.43
N ALA A 34 4.46 -6.07 8.01
CA ALA A 34 3.98 -7.23 7.26
C ALA A 34 2.94 -8.03 8.07
N GLY A 35 3.24 -8.30 9.35
CA GLY A 35 2.31 -8.96 10.26
C GLY A 35 1.02 -8.16 10.49
N LEU A 36 1.13 -6.84 10.64
CA LEU A 36 -0.03 -5.94 10.75
C LEU A 36 -0.94 -6.05 9.52
N ILE A 37 -0.37 -6.02 8.31
CA ILE A 37 -1.13 -6.10 7.07
C ILE A 37 -1.85 -7.44 6.95
N ILE A 38 -1.16 -8.55 7.25
CA ILE A 38 -1.77 -9.89 7.25
C ILE A 38 -2.90 -9.97 8.27
N GLY A 39 -2.67 -9.48 9.50
CA GLY A 39 -3.70 -9.46 10.55
C GLY A 39 -4.91 -8.60 10.17
N ALA A 40 -4.69 -7.41 9.61
CA ALA A 40 -5.77 -6.55 9.14
C ALA A 40 -6.61 -7.21 8.04
N ALA A 41 -5.95 -7.84 7.05
CA ALA A 41 -6.63 -8.59 5.99
C ALA A 41 -7.45 -9.78 6.55
N ALA A 42 -6.91 -10.53 7.51
CA ALA A 42 -7.62 -11.61 8.19
C ALA A 42 -8.89 -11.10 8.93
N HIS A 43 -8.86 -9.85 9.42
CA HIS A 43 -10.00 -9.17 10.02
C HIS A 43 -10.86 -8.38 9.04
N ARG A 44 -10.62 -8.52 7.73
CA ARG A 44 -11.30 -7.80 6.65
C ARG A 44 -11.23 -6.28 6.78
N LYS A 45 -10.10 -5.76 7.28
CA LYS A 45 -9.86 -4.32 7.44
C LYS A 45 -8.87 -3.84 6.36
N PRO A 46 -9.19 -2.76 5.63
CA PRO A 46 -8.23 -2.16 4.70
C PRO A 46 -7.08 -1.52 5.47
N VAL A 47 -5.91 -1.48 4.84
CA VAL A 47 -4.70 -0.83 5.36
C VAL A 47 -4.23 0.22 4.37
N VAL A 48 -4.05 1.44 4.86
CA VAL A 48 -3.45 2.53 4.11
C VAL A 48 -1.94 2.48 4.31
N VAL A 49 -1.21 2.12 3.25
CA VAL A 49 0.25 1.97 3.24
C VAL A 49 0.89 3.31 2.85
N ASP A 50 1.81 3.79 3.68
CA ASP A 50 2.42 5.12 3.65
C ASP A 50 3.49 5.26 2.54
N GLY A 51 4.77 5.28 2.94
CA GLY A 51 5.93 5.41 2.06
C GLY A 51 6.75 4.13 1.95
N LEU A 52 7.99 4.28 1.48
CA LEU A 52 8.89 3.19 1.09
C LEU A 52 8.98 2.03 2.10
N ILE A 53 9.21 2.32 3.38
CA ILE A 53 9.40 1.29 4.42
C ILE A 53 8.12 0.49 4.66
N SER A 54 6.98 1.17 4.74
CA SER A 54 5.69 0.50 4.89
C SER A 54 5.33 -0.35 3.66
N THR A 55 5.69 0.13 2.47
CA THR A 55 5.51 -0.62 1.22
C THR A 55 6.44 -1.83 1.14
N ALA A 56 7.64 -1.77 1.72
CA ALA A 56 8.50 -2.95 1.88
C ALA A 56 7.81 -4.02 2.74
N GLY A 57 7.17 -3.63 3.86
CA GLY A 57 6.36 -4.53 4.68
C GLY A 57 5.16 -5.10 3.90
N ALA A 58 4.49 -4.27 3.11
CA ALA A 58 3.40 -4.68 2.23
C ALA A 58 3.82 -5.69 1.16
N LEU A 59 5.03 -5.57 0.60
CA LEU A 59 5.60 -6.52 -0.35
C LEU A 59 5.93 -7.87 0.30
N ILE A 60 6.46 -7.87 1.53
CA ILE A 60 6.67 -9.10 2.31
C ILE A 60 5.32 -9.76 2.57
N ALA A 61 4.35 -9.02 3.12
CA ALA A 61 3.00 -9.54 3.37
C ALA A 61 2.36 -10.13 2.11
N SER A 62 2.40 -9.39 1.00
CA SER A 62 1.81 -9.79 -0.29
C SER A 62 2.54 -10.95 -0.99
N SER A 63 3.76 -11.28 -0.54
CA SER A 63 4.50 -12.42 -1.04
C SER A 63 4.26 -13.67 -0.19
N LEU A 64 3.95 -13.49 1.10
CA LEU A 64 3.55 -14.57 2.00
C LEU A 64 2.09 -14.97 1.81
N GLU A 65 1.21 -14.00 1.65
CA GLU A 65 -0.22 -14.18 1.45
C GLU A 65 -0.73 -13.23 0.36
N PRO A 66 -0.89 -13.70 -0.89
CA PRO A 66 -1.28 -12.86 -2.02
C PRO A 66 -2.61 -12.10 -1.83
N PHE A 67 -3.57 -12.66 -1.08
CA PHE A 67 -4.89 -12.05 -0.89
C PHE A 67 -4.86 -10.73 -0.10
N VAL A 68 -3.78 -10.45 0.66
CA VAL A 68 -3.66 -9.17 1.39
C VAL A 68 -3.62 -7.97 0.45
N ARG A 69 -3.29 -8.16 -0.83
CA ARG A 69 -3.27 -7.08 -1.85
C ARG A 69 -4.62 -6.42 -2.01
N ASP A 70 -5.73 -7.14 -1.81
CA ASP A 70 -7.07 -6.58 -1.93
C ASP A 70 -7.41 -5.63 -0.77
N TYR A 71 -6.69 -5.75 0.35
CA TYR A 71 -6.84 -4.90 1.52
C TYR A 71 -5.85 -3.72 1.56
N ILE A 72 -4.88 -3.67 0.64
CA ILE A 72 -3.88 -2.59 0.58
C ILE A 72 -4.39 -1.42 -0.26
N ILE A 73 -4.34 -0.23 0.34
CA ILE A 73 -4.50 1.08 -0.31
C ILE A 73 -3.16 1.80 -0.23
N CYS A 74 -2.57 2.20 -1.36
CA CYS A 74 -1.33 2.96 -1.36
C CYS A 74 -1.63 4.45 -1.17
N ALA A 75 -1.06 5.05 -0.12
CA ALA A 75 -1.33 6.44 0.27
C ALA A 75 -0.73 7.44 -0.71
N HIS A 76 0.60 7.52 -0.76
CA HIS A 76 1.29 8.54 -1.52
C HIS A 76 2.49 7.98 -2.28
N ARG A 77 2.86 8.64 -3.39
CA ARG A 77 4.14 8.42 -4.03
C ARG A 77 5.20 9.20 -3.29
N SER A 78 5.96 8.51 -2.43
CA SER A 78 7.20 9.08 -1.88
C SER A 78 8.23 9.42 -2.97
N VAL A 79 9.10 10.39 -2.70
CA VAL A 79 10.17 10.77 -3.64
C VAL A 79 11.35 9.80 -3.67
N GLU A 80 11.38 8.77 -2.81
CA GLU A 80 12.42 7.74 -2.92
C GLU A 80 12.29 6.97 -4.25
N PRO A 81 13.37 6.86 -5.04
CA PRO A 81 13.31 6.26 -6.38
C PRO A 81 12.75 4.83 -6.41
N ALA A 82 13.01 4.05 -5.36
CA ALA A 82 12.58 2.66 -5.28
C ALA A 82 11.06 2.50 -5.14
N HIS A 83 10.34 3.52 -4.66
CA HIS A 83 8.93 3.39 -4.31
C HIS A 83 8.03 3.15 -5.54
N ARG A 84 8.37 3.73 -6.70
CA ARG A 84 7.68 3.46 -7.97
C ARG A 84 7.69 1.96 -8.31
N PHE A 85 8.86 1.31 -8.25
CA PHE A 85 8.98 -0.11 -8.58
C PHE A 85 8.22 -0.99 -7.58
N MET A 86 8.11 -0.56 -6.32
CA MET A 86 7.31 -1.27 -5.33
C MET A 86 5.81 -1.20 -5.64
N HIS A 87 5.30 -0.04 -6.05
CA HIS A 87 3.92 0.11 -6.51
C HIS A 87 3.63 -0.75 -7.75
N GLU A 88 4.54 -0.78 -8.73
CA GLU A 88 4.44 -1.64 -9.91
C GLU A 88 4.38 -3.12 -9.51
N ARG A 89 5.24 -3.56 -8.59
CA ARG A 89 5.26 -4.94 -8.09
C ARG A 89 3.99 -5.31 -7.32
N LEU A 90 3.37 -4.35 -6.61
CA LEU A 90 2.07 -4.53 -5.95
C LEU A 90 0.90 -4.46 -6.94
N GLY A 91 1.09 -3.88 -8.13
CA GLY A 91 0.00 -3.59 -9.07
C GLY A 91 -0.95 -2.51 -8.57
N LYS A 92 -0.47 -1.55 -7.77
CA LYS A 92 -1.29 -0.52 -7.11
C LYS A 92 -0.81 0.87 -7.50
N LYS A 93 -1.75 1.82 -7.66
CA LYS A 93 -1.45 3.25 -7.83
C LYS A 93 -1.63 3.96 -6.49
N PRO A 94 -0.70 4.86 -6.09
CA PRO A 94 -0.90 5.68 -4.90
C PRO A 94 -2.00 6.72 -5.13
N LEU A 95 -2.68 7.12 -4.07
CA LEU A 95 -3.73 8.15 -4.10
C LEU A 95 -3.17 9.57 -4.27
N LEU A 96 -2.00 9.83 -3.67
CA LEU A 96 -1.40 11.16 -3.58
C LEU A 96 -0.01 11.22 -4.23
N ASP A 97 0.38 12.37 -4.78
CA ASP A 97 1.73 12.64 -5.31
C ASP A 97 2.16 14.06 -4.90
N LEU A 98 2.64 14.19 -3.66
CA LEU A 98 2.86 15.48 -2.98
C LEU A 98 4.34 15.75 -2.66
N ASN A 99 5.26 15.03 -3.31
CA ASN A 99 6.71 15.11 -3.04
C ASN A 99 7.11 14.86 -1.56
N MET A 100 6.35 14.04 -0.84
CA MET A 100 6.62 13.68 0.56
C MET A 100 7.73 12.63 0.68
N ARG A 101 8.41 12.61 1.84
CA ARG A 101 9.46 11.63 2.23
C ARG A 101 9.74 11.56 3.74
N LEU A 102 8.78 11.99 4.56
CA LEU A 102 8.96 11.98 6.00
C LEU A 102 8.82 10.56 6.57
N GLY A 103 7.86 9.79 6.03
CA GLY A 103 7.50 8.48 6.56
C GLY A 103 6.58 8.63 7.76
N GLU A 104 6.75 7.75 8.76
CA GLU A 104 6.00 7.75 10.04
C GLU A 104 4.47 7.61 9.89
N GLY A 105 3.98 7.20 8.71
CA GLY A 105 2.54 7.11 8.46
C GLY A 105 1.90 8.45 8.05
N THR A 106 2.69 9.50 7.80
CA THR A 106 2.16 10.84 7.51
C THR A 106 1.38 10.91 6.20
N GLY A 107 1.86 10.27 5.13
CA GLY A 107 1.12 10.14 3.89
C GLY A 107 -0.12 9.28 4.05
N ALA A 108 -0.05 8.20 4.82
CA ALA A 108 -1.22 7.37 5.16
C ALA A 108 -2.29 8.17 5.90
N ALA A 109 -1.92 8.92 6.94
CA ALA A 109 -2.84 9.78 7.69
C ALA A 109 -3.51 10.84 6.80
N LEU A 110 -2.77 11.46 5.88
CA LEU A 110 -3.35 12.39 4.91
C LEU A 110 -4.33 11.68 3.95
N ALA A 111 -3.95 10.51 3.44
CA ALA A 111 -4.74 9.74 2.48
C ALA A 111 -6.04 9.15 3.08
N MET A 112 -6.11 8.97 4.41
CA MET A 112 -7.34 8.52 5.08
C MET A 112 -8.54 9.42 4.76
N ASN A 113 -8.34 10.74 4.68
CA ASN A 113 -9.41 11.68 4.30
C ASN A 113 -9.97 11.40 2.90
N VAL A 114 -9.14 10.95 1.96
CA VAL A 114 -9.57 10.59 0.61
C VAL A 114 -10.37 9.29 0.62
N VAL A 115 -9.95 8.32 1.44
CA VAL A 115 -10.67 7.05 1.62
C VAL A 115 -12.03 7.28 2.25
N GLU A 116 -12.12 8.12 3.28
CA GLU A 116 -13.38 8.51 3.91
C GLU A 116 -14.30 9.25 2.94
N ALA A 117 -13.76 10.20 2.16
CA ALA A 117 -14.53 10.87 1.12
C ALA A 117 -15.09 9.90 0.07
N ALA A 118 -14.30 8.91 -0.36
CA ALA A 118 -14.76 7.88 -1.29
C ALA A 118 -15.89 7.02 -0.69
N ALA A 119 -15.79 6.67 0.59
CA ALA A 119 -16.85 5.97 1.30
C ALA A 119 -18.13 6.81 1.39
N ALA A 120 -18.01 8.08 1.77
CA ALA A 120 -19.14 9.01 1.85
C ALA A 120 -19.82 9.20 0.49
N VAL A 121 -19.06 9.30 -0.60
CA VAL A 121 -19.63 9.35 -1.96
C VAL A 121 -20.47 8.12 -2.26
N LEU A 122 -20.03 6.93 -1.83
CA LEU A 122 -20.76 5.70 -2.07
C LEU A 122 -22.03 5.58 -1.20
N SER A 123 -22.00 6.07 0.04
CA SER A 123 -23.08 5.86 1.01
C SER A 123 -24.06 7.02 1.18
N GLU A 124 -23.66 8.24 0.82
CA GLU A 124 -24.41 9.46 1.16
C GLU A 124 -24.86 10.27 -0.06
N VAL A 125 -24.25 10.07 -1.23
CA VAL A 125 -24.67 10.78 -2.44
C VAL A 125 -25.96 10.17 -2.98
N ALA A 126 -26.98 11.01 -3.12
CA ALA A 126 -28.27 10.66 -3.69
C ALA A 126 -28.11 10.12 -5.13
N THR A 127 -28.85 9.06 -5.45
CA THR A 127 -28.93 8.59 -6.85
C THR A 127 -29.70 9.61 -7.70
N PHE A 128 -29.59 9.51 -9.03
CA PHE A 128 -30.41 10.36 -9.91
C PHE A 128 -31.91 10.24 -9.66
N ALA A 129 -32.37 9.04 -9.26
CA ALA A 129 -33.77 8.81 -8.90
C ALA A 129 -34.14 9.56 -7.61
N ASP A 130 -33.29 9.51 -6.58
CA ASP A 130 -33.52 10.22 -5.32
C ASP A 130 -33.49 11.75 -5.50
N ALA A 131 -32.64 12.24 -6.39
CA ALA A 131 -32.48 13.66 -6.69
C ALA A 131 -33.48 14.22 -7.72
N GLY A 132 -34.36 13.37 -8.28
CA GLY A 132 -35.37 13.79 -9.26
C GLY A 132 -34.79 14.29 -10.59
N VAL A 133 -33.60 13.81 -10.98
CA VAL A 133 -32.94 14.24 -12.22
C VAL A 133 -33.55 13.50 -13.41
N THR A 134 -34.18 14.25 -14.32
CA THR A 134 -34.81 13.73 -15.56
C THR A 134 -33.90 13.95 -16.78
N GLY A 135 -33.60 12.88 -17.52
CA GLY A 135 -32.75 12.90 -18.72
C GLY A 135 -31.51 12.00 -18.53
N SER A 136 -31.34 11.03 -19.42
CA SER A 136 -30.25 10.04 -19.32
C SER A 136 -28.99 10.52 -20.04
N PRO A 137 -27.81 10.49 -19.41
CA PRO A 137 -26.55 10.36 -20.13
C PRO A 137 -26.34 8.88 -20.46
N ALA A 138 -27.14 8.31 -21.36
CA ALA A 138 -26.99 6.93 -21.80
C ALA A 138 -25.81 6.74 -22.79
N GLU A 139 -25.19 7.81 -23.27
CA GLU A 139 -24.16 7.73 -24.33
C GLU A 139 -23.08 8.80 -24.10
N ALA A 140 -21.99 8.43 -23.42
CA ALA A 140 -20.68 9.08 -23.50
C ALA A 140 -19.57 8.07 -23.20
#